data_AF-A0A521FS60-F1
#
_entry.id   AF-A0A521FS60-F1
#
_cell.length_a   1.000
_cell.length_b   1.000
_cell.length_c   1.000
_cell.angle_alpha   90.00
_cell.angle_beta   90.00
_cell.angle_gamma   90.00
#
_symmetry.space_group_name_H-M   'P 1'
#
loop_
_entity.id
_entity.type
_entity.pdbx_description
1 polymer ?
#
loop_
_entity_poly.entity_id
_entity_poly.type
_entity_poly.pdbx_seq_one_letter_code
_entity_poly.pdbx_strand_id
1 'polypeptide(L)'
;MKKLRQSTVEPVFGSLTQYYSLRKIGVLGKAGAHKVMLMAAIAFNLKKYLKKGGRKSSITFFKAIIDALCRYLNTFLVSPSEIENHYHFS
;
A
#
# COMPACT_ATOMS: atom_id res chain seq x y z
N MET A 1 -20.10 24.72 4.47
CA MET A 1 -19.48 23.48 5.01
C MET A 1 -19.05 22.58 3.85
N LYS A 2 -17.78 22.17 3.75
CA LYS A 2 -17.37 21.17 2.74
C LYS A 2 -18.11 19.87 3.03
N LYS A 3 -18.86 19.34 2.06
CA LYS A 3 -19.54 18.04 2.16
C LYS A 3 -18.56 17.02 2.72
N LEU A 4 -18.95 16.30 3.79
CA LEU A 4 -18.27 15.09 4.24
C LEU A 4 -18.17 14.18 3.02
N ARG A 5 -16.99 14.11 2.40
CA ARG A 5 -16.77 13.17 1.30
C ARG A 5 -16.75 11.78 1.95
N GLN A 6 -17.87 11.09 1.78
CA GLN A 6 -18.08 9.65 1.81
C GLN A 6 -17.03 8.86 2.60
N SER A 7 -17.49 8.38 3.74
CA SER A 7 -16.89 7.38 4.63
C SER A 7 -16.76 5.98 4.02
N THR A 8 -16.50 5.87 2.72
CA THR A 8 -16.23 4.60 2.01
C THR A 8 -15.19 4.83 0.93
N VAL A 9 -13.97 4.35 1.20
CA VAL A 9 -12.81 3.96 0.35
C VAL A 9 -12.44 4.76 -0.92
N GLU A 10 -13.16 5.78 -1.39
CA GLU A 10 -12.62 6.72 -2.38
C GLU A 10 -12.84 8.19 -1.97
N PRO A 11 -11.76 9.01 -1.92
CA PRO A 11 -10.89 9.24 -3.06
C PRO A 11 -9.41 9.47 -2.68
N VAL A 12 -8.58 8.44 -2.84
CA VAL A 12 -7.12 8.62 -3.01
C VAL A 12 -6.67 8.05 -4.34
N PHE A 13 -7.41 7.11 -4.93
CA PHE A 13 -7.09 6.52 -6.23
C PHE A 13 -7.05 7.56 -7.35
N GLY A 14 -7.97 8.53 -7.36
CA GLY A 14 -7.91 9.67 -8.29
C GLY A 14 -6.59 10.44 -8.16
N SER A 15 -6.15 10.75 -6.93
CA SER A 15 -4.87 11.41 -6.72
C SER A 15 -3.69 10.54 -7.13
N LEU A 16 -3.75 9.25 -6.85
CA LEU A 16 -2.71 8.29 -7.17
C LEU A 16 -2.55 8.09 -8.68
N THR A 17 -3.65 7.96 -9.39
CA THR A 17 -3.67 7.81 -10.86
C THR A 17 -3.29 9.10 -11.58
N GLN A 18 -3.69 10.26 -11.06
CA GLN A 18 -3.51 11.55 -11.72
C GLN A 18 -2.21 12.28 -11.36
N TYR A 19 -1.73 12.14 -10.12
CA TYR A 19 -0.57 12.89 -9.60
C TYR A 19 0.59 12.01 -9.13
N TYR A 20 0.37 10.72 -8.87
CA TYR A 20 1.43 9.76 -8.48
C TYR A 20 1.72 8.72 -9.56
N SER A 21 1.32 9.01 -10.81
CA SER A 21 1.62 8.17 -11.98
C SER A 21 1.12 6.72 -11.89
N LEU A 22 0.13 6.41 -11.04
CA LEU A 22 -0.46 5.06 -10.94
C LEU A 22 -1.59 4.81 -11.94
N ARG A 23 -1.70 5.63 -13.01
CA ARG A 23 -2.63 5.37 -14.12
C ARG A 23 -2.24 4.12 -14.91
N LYS A 24 -0.93 3.84 -15.02
CA LYS A 24 -0.38 2.64 -15.67
C LYS A 24 0.48 1.90 -14.65
N ILE A 25 0.04 0.72 -14.21
CA ILE A 25 0.75 -0.08 -13.22
C ILE A 25 1.40 -1.25 -13.95
N GLY A 26 2.71 -1.41 -13.82
CA GLY A 26 3.51 -2.44 -14.48
C GLY A 26 3.41 -3.82 -13.84
N VAL A 27 2.20 -4.24 -13.45
CA VAL A 27 1.94 -5.57 -12.87
C VAL A 27 0.96 -6.34 -13.71
N LEU A 28 1.08 -7.67 -13.69
CA LEU A 28 0.27 -8.55 -14.51
C LEU A 28 -1.16 -8.66 -13.96
N GLY A 29 -2.14 -8.38 -14.83
CA GLY A 29 -3.55 -8.56 -14.55
C GLY A 29 -4.19 -7.52 -13.61
N LYS A 30 -5.52 -7.46 -13.68
CA LYS A 30 -6.35 -6.52 -12.89
C LYS A 30 -6.19 -6.75 -11.38
N ALA A 31 -6.05 -8.01 -10.95
CA ALA A 31 -5.87 -8.37 -9.56
C ALA A 31 -4.57 -7.77 -9.00
N GLY A 32 -3.43 -7.96 -9.67
CA GLY A 32 -2.15 -7.37 -9.27
C GLY A 32 -2.21 -5.84 -9.22
N ALA A 33 -2.81 -5.21 -10.23
CA ALA A 33 -2.95 -3.76 -10.28
C ALA A 33 -3.78 -3.21 -9.11
N HIS A 34 -4.84 -3.92 -8.74
CA HIS A 34 -5.67 -3.57 -7.59
C HIS A 34 -4.90 -3.67 -6.26
N LYS A 35 -4.07 -4.70 -6.09
CA LYS A 35 -3.21 -4.85 -4.90
C LYS A 35 -2.26 -3.66 -4.75
N VAL A 36 -1.54 -3.30 -5.82
CA VAL A 36 -0.62 -2.15 -5.83
C VAL A 36 -1.37 -0.84 -5.52
N MET A 37 -2.57 -0.67 -6.08
CA MET A 37 -3.38 0.51 -5.82
C MET A 37 -3.78 0.65 -4.35
N LEU A 38 -4.21 -0.44 -3.71
CA LEU A 38 -4.56 -0.44 -2.29
C LEU A 38 -3.35 -0.10 -1.42
N MET A 39 -2.19 -0.67 -1.74
CA MET A 39 -0.94 -0.42 -1.03
C MET A 39 -0.53 1.06 -1.09
N ALA A 40 -0.59 1.65 -2.29
CA ALA A 40 -0.29 3.07 -2.48
C ALA A 40 -1.27 3.98 -1.73
N ALA A 41 -2.55 3.63 -1.67
CA ALA A 41 -3.55 4.39 -0.91
C ALA A 41 -3.31 4.33 0.61
N ILE A 42 -2.95 3.16 1.13
CA ILE A 42 -2.57 2.99 2.55
C ILE A 42 -1.36 3.88 2.87
N ALA A 43 -0.30 3.81 2.06
CA ALA A 43 0.90 4.62 2.25
C ALA A 43 0.61 6.13 2.19
N PHE A 44 -0.21 6.57 1.22
CA PHE A 44 -0.62 7.97 1.10
C PHE A 44 -1.40 8.46 2.33
N ASN A 45 -2.33 7.63 2.82
CA ASN A 45 -3.12 7.95 3.99
C ASN A 45 -2.27 8.01 5.27
N LEU A 46 -1.34 7.06 5.44
CA LEU A 46 -0.35 7.08 6.53
C LEU A 46 0.47 8.37 6.50
N LYS A 47 1.07 8.73 5.36
CA LYS A 47 1.83 9.99 5.21
C LYS A 47 1.01 11.21 5.59
N LYS A 48 -0.26 11.26 5.19
CA LYS A 48 -1.18 12.36 5.49
C LYS A 48 -1.53 12.43 6.99
N TYR A 49 -1.74 11.29 7.62
CA TYR A 49 -2.01 11.19 9.06
C TYR A 49 -0.82 11.70 9.89
N LEU A 50 0.40 11.30 9.52
CA LEU A 50 1.63 11.74 10.19
C LEU A 50 1.86 13.25 10.06
N LYS A 51 1.64 13.81 8.87
CA LYS A 51 1.80 15.26 8.64
C LYS A 51 0.80 16.11 9.43
N LYS A 52 -0.37 15.57 9.78
CA LYS A 52 -1.45 16.31 10.48
C LYS A 52 -1.35 16.31 12.01
N GLY A 53 -0.29 15.76 12.59
CA GLY A 53 -0.10 15.78 14.05
C GLY A 53 -0.63 14.53 14.76
N GLY A 54 -0.67 13.38 14.08
CA GLY A 54 -0.71 12.10 14.80
C GLY A 54 0.43 12.06 15.83
N ARG A 55 0.17 11.53 17.03
CA ARG A 55 1.19 11.39 18.09
C ARG A 55 2.50 10.93 17.48
N LYS A 56 3.63 11.60 17.78
CA LYS A 56 4.97 11.16 17.40
C LYS A 56 5.17 9.75 17.97
N SER A 57 4.85 8.73 17.18
CA SER A 57 5.09 7.35 17.55
C SER A 57 6.60 7.16 17.56
N SER A 58 7.11 6.29 18.42
CA SER A 58 8.55 6.05 18.46
C SER A 58 9.04 5.61 17.08
N ILE A 59 10.20 6.10 16.67
CA ILE A 59 10.83 5.72 15.40
C ILE A 59 10.95 4.19 15.29
N THR A 60 11.19 3.52 16.42
CA THR A 60 11.22 2.05 16.53
C THR A 60 9.88 1.40 16.19
N PHE A 61 8.76 1.95 16.66
CA PHE A 61 7.42 1.44 16.34
C PHE A 61 7.08 1.63 14.86
N PHE A 62 7.45 2.76 14.28
CA PHE A 62 7.29 2.99 12.84
C PHE A 62 8.10 2.02 11.99
N LYS A 63 9.37 1.81 12.35
CA LYS A 63 10.24 0.85 11.66
C LYS A 63 9.65 -0.56 11.72
N ALA A 64 9.16 -0.99 12.88
CA ALA A 64 8.53 -2.29 13.04
C ALA A 64 7.27 -2.45 12.17
N ILE A 65 6.41 -1.42 12.10
CA ILE A 65 5.23 -1.43 11.24
C ILE A 65 5.64 -1.48 9.76
N ILE A 66 6.61 -0.67 9.35
CA ILE A 66 7.10 -0.66 7.96
C ILE A 66 7.68 -2.03 7.60
N ASP A 67 8.50 -2.63 8.45
CA ASP A 67 9.09 -3.95 8.22
C ASP A 67 8.03 -5.07 8.17
N ALA A 68 7.04 -5.04 9.05
CA ALA A 68 5.93 -5.98 9.02
C ALA A 68 5.12 -5.84 7.73
N LEU A 69 4.87 -4.60 7.30
CA LEU A 69 4.15 -4.32 6.07
C LEU A 69 4.97 -4.79 4.88
N CYS A 70 6.24 -4.40 4.74
CA CYS A 70 7.15 -4.85 3.68
C CYS A 70 7.21 -6.39 3.54
N ARG A 71 7.26 -7.13 4.66
CA ARG A 71 7.21 -8.60 4.63
C ARG A 71 5.90 -9.12 4.06
N TYR A 72 4.76 -8.57 4.51
CA TYR A 72 3.45 -8.93 3.98
C TYR A 72 3.29 -8.54 2.50
N LEU A 73 3.93 -7.45 2.08
CA LEU A 73 3.91 -6.99 0.69
C LEU A 73 4.67 -7.94 -0.23
N ASN A 74 5.84 -8.41 0.20
CA ASN A 74 6.62 -9.39 -0.55
C ASN A 74 5.83 -10.69 -0.73
N THR A 75 5.18 -11.19 0.32
CA THR A 75 4.36 -12.40 0.21
C THR A 75 3.08 -12.21 -0.63
N PHE A 76 2.53 -10.99 -0.70
CA PHE A 76 1.30 -10.70 -1.43
C PHE A 76 1.51 -10.41 -2.92
N LEU A 77 2.72 -9.98 -3.31
CA LEU A 77 3.13 -9.73 -4.69
C LEU A 77 3.74 -10.97 -5.36
N VAL A 78 4.35 -11.88 -4.59
CA VAL A 78 4.80 -13.18 -5.07
C VAL A 78 3.58 -14.07 -5.33
N SER A 79 3.47 -14.59 -6.54
CA SER A 79 2.38 -15.50 -6.91
C SER A 79 2.54 -16.85 -6.18
N PRO A 80 1.45 -17.57 -5.83
CA PRO A 80 1.55 -18.85 -5.11
C PRO A 80 2.47 -19.89 -5.77
N SER A 81 2.63 -19.83 -7.10
CA SER A 81 3.51 -20.70 -7.89
C SER A 81 5.02 -20.45 -7.72
N GLU A 82 5.43 -19.32 -7.13
CA GLU A 82 6.84 -19.03 -6.84
C GLU A 82 7.25 -19.47 -5.42
N ILE A 83 6.27 -19.69 -4.53
CA ILE A 83 6.52 -20.15 -3.16
C ILE A 83 7.02 -21.59 -3.15
N GLU A 84 6.57 -22.43 -4.09
CA GLU A 84 6.96 -23.85 -4.17
C GLU A 84 8.43 -24.05 -4.62
N ASN A 85 8.99 -23.10 -5.37
CA ASN A 85 10.37 -23.19 -5.86
C ASN A 85 11.42 -22.62 -4.90
N HIS A 86 11.00 -21.87 -3.87
CA HIS A 86 11.94 -21.25 -2.92
C HIS A 86 12.19 -22.08 -1.65
N TYR A 87 11.50 -23.23 -1.49
CA TYR A 87 11.71 -24.21 -0.41
C TYR A 87 12.41 -25.50 -0.88
N HIS A 88 12.84 -25.58 -2.13
CA HIS A 88 13.47 -26.80 -2.69
C HIS A 88 14.99 -26.69 -2.95
N PHE A 89 15.67 -25.72 -2.35
CA PHE A 89 17.14 -25.73 -2.25
C PHE A 89 17.54 -25.68 -0.77
N SER A 90 17.50 -26.86 -0.15
CA SER A 90 18.27 -27.27 1.03
C SER A 90 18.92 -28.60 0.69
#